data_AF-A0A534B789-F1
#
_entry.id   AF-A0A534B789-F1
#
_cell.length_a   1.000
_cell.length_b   1.000
_cell.length_c   1.000
_cell.angle_alpha   90.00
_cell.angle_beta   90.00
_cell.angle_gamma   90.00
#
_symmetry.space_group_name_H-M   'P 1'
#
loop_
_entity.id
_entity.type
_entity.pdbx_description
1 polymer ?
#
loop_
_entity_poly.entity_id
_entity_poly.type
_entity_poly.pdbx_seq_one_letter_code
_entity_poly.pdbx_strand_id
1 'polypeptide(L)' 'MDDKLLAEVFELGGFATKKAAVNTALAEYVKLLKRRELLEMRGKIRWEGDLDEMRMDRRVRR' A
#
# COMPACT_ATOMS: atom_id res chain seq x y z
N MET A 1 -8.60 24.16 -3.60
CA MET A 1 -7.51 23.25 -3.17
C MET A 1 -6.50 24.10 -2.43
N ASP A 2 -5.83 23.56 -1.42
CA ASP A 2 -4.78 24.29 -0.71
C ASP A 2 -3.55 24.40 -1.62
N ASP A 3 -3.20 25.62 -2.01
CA ASP A 3 -2.08 25.88 -2.92
C ASP A 3 -0.72 25.60 -2.26
N LYS A 4 -0.61 25.68 -0.93
CA LYS A 4 0.63 25.34 -0.21
C LYS A 4 0.87 23.83 -0.26
N LEU A 5 -0.17 23.05 0.00
CA LEU A 5 -0.11 21.60 -0.10
C LEU A 5 0.22 21.14 -1.52
N LEU A 6 -0.36 21.81 -2.52
CA LEU A 6 -0.06 21.50 -3.91
C LEU A 6 1.40 21.84 -4.26
N ALA A 7 1.92 22.98 -3.80
CA ALA A 7 3.33 23.33 -3.99
C ALA A 7 4.27 22.28 -3.37
N GLU A 8 3.98 21.83 -2.14
CA GLU A 8 4.76 20.78 -1.47
C GLU A 8 4.73 19.45 -2.26
N VAL A 9 3.56 19.07 -2.80
CA VAL A 9 3.43 17.88 -3.66
C VAL A 9 4.25 18.02 -4.95
N PHE A 10 4.35 19.22 -5.52
CA PHE A 10 5.17 19.46 -6.71
C PHE A 10 6.68 19.39 -6.38
N GLU A 11 7.10 20.04 -5.30
CA GLU A 11 8.51 20.05 -4.85
C GLU A 11 8.98 18.63 -4.50
N LEU A 12 8.19 17.86 -3.75
CA LEU A 12 8.54 16.51 -3.33
C LEU A 12 8.31 15.46 -4.42
N GLY A 13 7.25 15.63 -5.22
CA GLY A 13 6.79 14.63 -6.18
C GLY A 13 7.30 14.82 -7.60
N GLY A 14 7.92 15.97 -7.92
CA GLY A 14 8.50 16.25 -9.23
C GLY A 14 7.47 16.27 -10.37
N PHE A 15 6.22 16.65 -10.08
CA PHE A 15 5.14 16.60 -11.07
C PHE A 15 5.21 17.75 -12.07
N ALA A 16 5.06 17.45 -13.36
CA ALA A 16 5.01 18.47 -14.40
C ALA A 16 3.68 19.24 -14.46
N THR A 17 2.58 18.67 -13.95
CA THR A 17 1.24 19.28 -14.02
C THR A 17 0.39 18.99 -12.79
N LYS A 18 -0.57 19.88 -12.51
CA LYS A 18 -1.51 19.73 -11.37
C LYS A 18 -2.33 18.45 -11.52
N LYS A 19 -2.76 18.14 -12.75
CA LYS A 19 -3.50 16.93 -13.08
C LYS A 19 -2.70 15.66 -12.77
N ALA A 20 -1.41 15.64 -13.11
CA ALA A 20 -0.54 14.50 -12.82
C ALA A 20 -0.37 14.28 -11.31
N ALA A 21 -0.15 15.36 -10.55
CA ALA A 21 -0.04 15.32 -9.10
C ALA A 21 -1.33 14.77 -8.45
N VAL A 22 -2.50 15.34 -8.82
CA VAL A 22 -3.80 14.95 -8.26
C VAL A 22 -4.15 13.50 -8.61
N ASN A 23 -3.96 13.09 -9.87
CA ASN A 23 -4.27 11.70 -10.27
C ASN A 23 -3.39 10.70 -9.53
N THR A 24 -2.10 11.01 -9.36
CA THR A 24 -1.17 10.16 -8.59
C THR A 24 -1.60 10.06 -7.13
N ALA A 25 -1.92 11.18 -6.49
CA ALA A 25 -2.38 11.20 -5.10
C ALA A 25 -3.67 10.40 -4.89
N LEU A 26 -4.64 10.53 -5.79
CA LEU A 26 -5.90 9.77 -5.74
C LEU A 26 -5.65 8.27 -5.94
N ALA A 27 -4.78 7.89 -6.89
CA ALA A 27 -4.45 6.49 -7.12
C ALA A 27 -3.78 5.85 -5.89
N GLU A 28 -2.84 6.55 -5.26
CA GLU A 28 -2.20 6.08 -4.02
C GLU A 28 -3.19 6.02 -2.85
N TYR A 29 -4.10 7.00 -2.74
CA TYR A 29 -5.13 6.98 -1.71
C TYR A 29 -6.08 5.79 -1.86
N VAL A 30 -6.50 5.45 -3.10
CA VAL A 30 -7.29 4.24 -3.35
C VAL A 30 -6.53 2.98 -2.93
N LYS A 31 -5.23 2.88 -3.23
CA LYS A 31 -4.40 1.74 -2.78
C LYS A 31 -4.35 1.66 -1.25
N LEU A 32 -4.21 2.81 -0.56
CA LEU A 32 -4.23 2.87 0.90
C LEU A 32 -5.56 2.36 1.47
N LEU A 33 -6.69 2.80 0.91
CA LEU A 33 -8.02 2.36 1.35
C LEU A 33 -8.20 0.85 1.18
N LYS A 34 -7.78 0.28 0.03
CA LYS A 34 -7.80 -1.17 -0.19
C LYS A 34 -6.95 -1.94 0.82
N ARG A 35 -5.76 -1.41 1.16
CA ARG A 35 -4.92 -2.03 2.21
C ARG A 35 -5.59 -2.00 3.58
N ARG A 36 -6.29 -0.91 3.92
CA ARG A 36 -7.07 -0.83 5.17
C ARG A 36 -8.18 -1.89 5.19
N GLU A 37 -8.92 -2.03 4.10
CA GLU A 37 -9.95 -3.08 3.97
C GLU A 37 -9.38 -4.48 4.19
N LEU A 38 -8.21 -4.79 3.62
CA LEU A 38 -7.52 -6.06 3.88
C LEU A 38 -7.13 -6.23 5.35
N LEU A 39 -6.67 -5.17 6.02
CA LEU A 39 -6.35 -5.21 7.45
C LEU A 39 -7.57 -5.49 8.32
N GLU A 40 -8.75 -5.00 7.93
CA GLU A 40 -10.02 -5.30 8.61
C GLU A 40 -10.41 -6.78 8.52
N MET A 41 -9.84 -7.54 7.58
CA MET A 41 -10.06 -8.99 7.47
C MET A 41 -9.22 -9.81 8.46
N ARG A 42 -8.30 -9.17 9.19
CA ARG A 42 -7.46 -9.84 10.21
C ARG A 42 -8.34 -10.59 11.22
N GLY A 43 -8.07 -11.88 11.41
CA GLY A 43 -8.79 -12.74 12.33
C GLY A 43 -10.20 -13.14 11.87
N LYS A 44 -10.70 -12.62 10.74
CA LYS A 44 -11.99 -13.01 10.15
C LYS A 44 -11.84 -14.16 9.14
N ILE A 45 -10.65 -14.29 8.55
CA ILE A 45 -10.34 -15.37 7.61
C ILE A 45 -9.71 -16.53 8.37
N ARG A 46 -10.27 -17.73 8.22
CA ARG A 46 -9.63 -18.96 8.67
C ARG A 46 -8.44 -19.25 7.79
N TRP A 47 -7.26 -19.32 8.39
CA TRP A 47 -6.06 -19.78 7.71
C TRP A 47 -6.00 -21.31 7.74
N GLU A 48 -5.65 -21.93 6.61
CA GLU A 48 -5.52 -23.38 6.45
C GLU A 48 -4.08 -23.71 6.05
N GLY A 49 -3.40 -24.51 6.87
CA GLY A 49 -2.01 -24.93 6.68
C GLY A 49 -1.35 -25.32 8.00
N ASP A 50 -0.14 -25.87 7.94
CA ASP A 50 0.73 -26.08 9.10
C ASP A 50 1.93 -25.12 9.00
N LEU A 51 2.04 -24.20 9.97
CA LEU A 51 3.10 -23.19 9.97
C LEU A 51 4.49 -23.78 10.20
N ASP A 52 4.58 -24.87 10.95
CA ASP A 52 5.84 -25.51 11.28
C ASP A 52 6.37 -26.29 10.07
N GLU A 53 5.49 -27.00 9.35
CA GLU A 53 5.83 -27.66 8.07
C GLU A 53 6.40 -26.66 7.05
N MET A 54 5.72 -25.54 6.83
CA MET A 54 6.15 -24.50 5.88
C MET A 54 7.51 -23.87 6.23
N ARG A 55 7.85 -23.82 7.52
CA ARG A 55 9.13 -23.26 7.99
C ARG A 55 10.27 -24.27 7.90
N MET A 56 9.98 -25.56 7.89
CA MET A 56 10.98 -26.61 7.75
C MET A 56 11.59 -26.68 6.35
N ASP A 57 10.81 -26.52 5.27
CA ASP A 57 11.32 -26.51 3.87
C ASP A 57 12.43 -25.44 3.66
N ARG A 58 12.33 -24.31 4.39
CA ARG A 58 13.31 -23.21 4.29
C ARG A 58 14.68 -23.52 4.87
N ARG A 59 14.78 -24.46 5.83
CA ARG A 59 16.06 -24.83 6.46
C ARG A 59 16.81 -25.92 5.70
N VAL A 60 16.11 -26.72 4.91
CA VAL A 60 16.69 -27.88 4.20
C VAL A 60 17.39 -27.48 2.90
N ARG A 61 17.08 -26.29 2.34
CA ARG A 61 17.70 -25.79 1.08
C ARG A 61 18.99 -24.98 1.27
N ARG A 62 19.71 -25.14 2.38
CA ARG A 62 20.94 -24.40 2.68
C ARG A 62 22.15 -25.32 2.75
#